data_AF-A0A1M3I9G2-F1
#
_entry.id   AF-A0A1M3I9G2-F1
#
_cell.length_a   1.000
_cell.length_b   1.000
_cell.length_c   1.000
_cell.angle_alpha   90.00
_cell.angle_beta   90.00
_cell.angle_gamma   90.00
#
_symmetry.space_group_name_H-M   'P 1'
#
loop_
_entity.id
_entity.type
_entity.pdbx_description
1 polymer ?
#
loop_
_entity_poly.entity_id
_entity_poly.type
_entity_poly.pdbx_seq_one_letter_code
_entity_poly.pdbx_strand_id
1 'polypeptide(L)' 'MGEIFNGAGRAISTIMGLLMMAMGCVWILQGFNIAFLNSFMAGDLQWALWGALLALAGLIQAIWANTRATYYKRR' A
#
# COMPACT_ATOMS: atom_id res chain seq x y z
N MET A 1 -14.15 25.50 0.73
CA MET A 1 -14.50 24.23 0.05
C MET A 1 -13.29 23.52 -0.58
N GLY A 2 -12.44 24.21 -1.35
CA GLY A 2 -11.28 23.58 -2.02
C GLY A 2 -10.21 22.99 -1.09
N GLU A 3 -9.94 23.62 0.06
CA GLU A 3 -8.94 23.11 1.02
C GLU A 3 -9.35 21.79 1.70
N ILE A 4 -10.64 21.63 1.98
CA ILE A 4 -11.19 20.40 2.57
C ILE A 4 -11.12 19.27 1.54
N PHE A 5 -11.42 19.56 0.27
CA PHE A 5 -11.26 18.60 -0.85
C PHE A 5 -9.81 18.16 -1.04
N ASN A 6 -8.86 19.09 -0.92
CA ASN A 6 -7.42 18.76 -0.96
C ASN A 6 -6.98 17.94 0.26
N GLY A 7 -7.46 18.27 1.46
CA GLY A 7 -7.19 17.48 2.67
C GLY A 7 -7.74 16.06 2.60
N ALA A 8 -9.00 15.92 2.16
CA ALA A 8 -9.67 14.63 1.99
C ALA A 8 -9.02 13.79 0.88
N GLY A 9 -8.72 14.39 -0.28
CA GLY A 9 -8.04 13.69 -1.38
C GLY A 9 -6.65 13.16 -0.98
N ARG A 10 -5.95 13.89 -0.11
CA ARG A 10 -4.68 13.42 0.49
C ARG A 10 -4.91 12.24 1.43
N ALA A 11 -5.83 12.36 2.39
CA ALA A 11 -6.13 11.28 3.33
C ALA A 11 -6.52 9.98 2.60
N ILE A 12 -7.37 10.09 1.58
CA ILE A 12 -7.80 8.95 0.73
C ILE A 12 -6.60 8.33 0.02
N SER A 13 -5.70 9.13 -0.57
CA SER A 13 -4.52 8.62 -1.26
C SER A 13 -3.54 7.90 -0.30
N THR A 14 -3.36 8.41 0.90
CA THR A 14 -2.53 7.77 1.93
C THR A 14 -3.16 6.48 2.45
N ILE A 15 -4.47 6.47 2.71
CA ILE A 15 -5.22 5.27 3.11
C ILE A 15 -5.14 4.21 2.01
N MET A 16 -5.27 4.59 0.73
CA MET A 16 -5.14 3.68 -0.40
C MET A 16 -3.74 3.04 -0.45
N GLY A 17 -2.68 3.83 -0.26
CA GLY A 17 -1.30 3.31 -0.21
C GLY A 17 -1.08 2.35 0.95
N LEU A 18 -1.64 2.66 2.13
CA LEU A 18 -1.62 1.80 3.31
C LEU A 18 -2.38 0.49 3.09
N LEU A 19 -3.54 0.52 2.44
CA LEU A 19 -4.31 -0.68 2.09
C LEU A 19 -3.54 -1.58 1.11
N MET A 20 -2.89 -0.99 0.10
CA MET A 20 -2.03 -1.73 -0.82
C MET A 20 -0.85 -2.38 -0.10
N MET A 21 -0.22 -1.66 0.84
CA MET A 21 0.82 -2.20 1.71
C MET A 21 0.31 -3.37 2.55
N ALA A 22 -0.82 -3.21 3.23
CA ALA A 22 -1.41 -4.23 4.08
C ALA A 22 -1.75 -5.50 3.29
N MET A 23 -2.33 -5.33 2.08
CA MET A 23 -2.64 -6.45 1.18
C MET A 23 -1.36 -7.14 0.68
N GLY A 24 -0.31 -6.39 0.36
CA GLY A 24 1.00 -6.94 0.00
C GLY A 24 1.63 -7.75 1.14
N CYS A 25 1.55 -7.25 2.37
CA CYS A 25 1.98 -8.00 3.56
C CYS A 25 1.19 -9.30 3.76
N VAL A 26 -0.14 -9.29 3.52
CA VAL A 26 -0.96 -10.51 3.57
C VAL A 26 -0.50 -11.53 2.52
N TRP A 27 -0.20 -11.09 1.30
CA TRP A 27 0.33 -11.98 0.25
C TRP A 27 1.72 -12.53 0.57
N ILE A 28 2.59 -11.74 1.21
CA ILE A 28 3.88 -12.22 1.74
C ILE A 28 3.64 -13.31 2.79
N LEU A 29 2.78 -13.04 3.78
CA LEU A 29 2.47 -14.01 4.86
C LEU A 29 1.82 -15.29 4.33
N GLN A 30 1.00 -15.20 3.27
CA GLN A 30 0.45 -16.36 2.56
C GLN A 30 1.54 -17.13 1.80
N GLY A 31 2.42 -16.45 1.07
CA GLY A 31 3.52 -17.09 0.35
C GLY A 31 4.51 -17.82 1.27
N PHE A 32 4.73 -17.31 2.49
CA PHE A 32 5.55 -17.97 3.52
C PHE A 32 4.82 -19.09 4.29
N ASN A 33 3.57 -19.40 3.95
CA ASN A 33 2.76 -20.43 4.63
C ASN A 33 2.51 -20.13 6.13
N ILE A 34 2.60 -18.85 6.55
CA ILE A 34 2.46 -18.43 7.95
C ILE A 34 1.01 -18.04 8.27
N ALA A 35 0.31 -17.38 7.32
CA ALA A 35 -1.06 -16.91 7.52
C ALA A 35 -1.97 -17.28 6.34
N PHE A 36 -3.22 -17.67 6.64
CA PHE A 36 -4.24 -18.14 5.66
C PHE A 36 -3.81 -19.38 4.86
N LEU A 37 -3.45 -20.47 5.56
CA LEU A 37 -3.07 -21.76 4.98
C LEU A 37 -4.18 -22.48 4.18
N ASN A 38 -5.39 -21.90 4.11
CA ASN A 38 -6.58 -22.47 3.45
C ASN A 38 -6.89 -21.73 2.13
N SER A 39 -5.87 -21.39 1.36
CA SER A 39 -5.99 -20.70 0.07
C SER A 39 -4.96 -21.23 -0.93
N PHE A 40 -5.31 -21.23 -2.22
CA PHE A 40 -4.51 -21.76 -3.34
C PHE A 40 -3.12 -21.13 -3.50
N MET A 41 -2.82 -20.05 -2.76
CA MET A 41 -1.55 -19.31 -2.76
C MET A 41 -0.61 -19.67 -1.61
N ALA A 42 -1.07 -20.48 -0.65
CA ALA A 42 -0.30 -20.78 0.55
C ALA A 42 0.84 -21.76 0.26
N GLY A 43 2.09 -21.30 0.39
CA GLY A 43 3.31 -22.10 0.16
C GLY A 43 4.03 -21.85 -1.16
N ASP A 44 3.54 -20.93 -2.01
CA ASP A 44 4.22 -20.53 -3.25
C ASP A 44 4.99 -19.22 -3.09
N LEU A 45 6.32 -19.30 -3.21
CA LEU A 45 7.23 -18.14 -3.09
C LEU A 45 6.95 -17.04 -4.14
N GLN A 46 6.31 -17.41 -5.26
CA GLN A 46 5.88 -16.44 -6.27
C GLN A 46 4.90 -15.41 -5.71
N TRP A 47 3.96 -15.83 -4.84
CA TRP A 47 3.02 -14.90 -4.21
C TRP A 47 3.67 -13.98 -3.18
N ALA A 48 4.72 -14.46 -2.50
CA ALA A 48 5.53 -13.60 -1.64
C ALA A 48 6.28 -12.52 -2.44
N LEU A 49 6.80 -12.85 -3.63
CA LEU A 49 7.43 -11.88 -4.54
C LEU A 49 6.42 -10.83 -5.05
N TRP A 50 5.23 -11.26 -5.48
CA TRP A 50 4.18 -10.34 -5.90
C TRP A 50 3.66 -9.47 -4.74
N GLY A 51 3.53 -10.04 -3.54
CA GLY A 51 3.19 -9.30 -2.33
C GLY A 51 4.24 -8.26 -1.95
N ALA A 52 5.54 -8.59 -2.08
CA ALA A 52 6.63 -7.65 -1.87
C ALA A 52 6.63 -6.50 -2.88
N LEU A 53 6.39 -6.79 -4.16
CA LEU A 53 6.23 -5.77 -5.21
C LEU A 53 5.03 -4.86 -4.94
N LEU A 54 3.88 -5.44 -4.53
CA LEU A 54 2.68 -4.68 -4.20
C LEU A 54 2.91 -3.78 -2.97
N ALA A 55 3.57 -4.31 -1.93
CA ALA A 55 3.92 -3.54 -0.74
C ALA A 55 4.89 -2.39 -1.07
N LEU A 56 5.88 -2.63 -1.93
CA LEU A 56 6.77 -1.60 -2.46
C LEU A 56 6.01 -0.53 -3.23
N ALA A 57 5.10 -0.92 -4.12
CA ALA A 57 4.27 0.01 -4.87
C ALA A 57 3.36 0.85 -3.95
N GLY A 58 2.75 0.22 -2.94
CA GLY A 58 1.94 0.90 -1.92
C GLY A 58 2.77 1.91 -1.10
N LEU A 59 4.00 1.53 -0.73
CA LEU A 59 4.93 2.42 -0.03
C LEU A 59 5.34 3.61 -0.90
N ILE A 60 5.70 3.38 -2.16
CA ILE A 60 6.02 4.45 -3.13
C ILE A 60 4.83 5.39 -3.31
N GLN A 61 3.61 4.85 -3.44
CA GLN A 61 2.40 5.64 -3.57
C GLN A 61 2.14 6.49 -2.31
N ALA A 62 2.29 5.92 -1.12
CA ALA A 62 2.12 6.63 0.14
C ALA A 62 3.17 7.75 0.32
N ILE A 63 4.44 7.46 0.00
CA ILE A 63 5.52 8.45 0.02
C ILE A 63 5.21 9.56 -0.99
N TRP A 64 4.89 9.22 -2.24
CA TRP A 64 4.61 10.20 -3.29
C TRP A 64 3.42 11.10 -2.96
N ALA A 65 2.35 10.54 -2.39
CA ALA A 65 1.22 11.32 -1.87
C ALA A 65 1.65 12.32 -0.78
N ASN A 66 2.60 11.94 0.08
CA ASN A 66 3.15 12.80 1.11
C ASN A 66 4.18 13.82 0.59
N THR A 67 4.97 13.46 -0.44
CA THR A 67 5.93 14.40 -1.07
C THR A 67 5.21 15.48 -1.86
N ARG A 68 4.10 15.14 -2.54
CA ARG A 68 3.23 16.15 -3.19
C ARG A 68 2.63 17.15 -2.20
N ALA A 69 2.40 16.74 -0.95
CA ALA A 69 1.97 17.67 0.10
C ALA A 69 3.02 18.72 0.48
N THR A 70 4.31 18.38 0.37
CA THR A 70 5.41 19.33 0.66
C THR A 70 5.47 20.43 -0.39
N TYR A 71 5.07 20.13 -1.63
CA TYR A 71 5.00 21.12 -2.71
C TYR A 71 3.90 22.16 -2.52
N TYR A 72 2.78 21.81 -1.89
CA TYR A 72 1.66 22.74 -1.68
C TYR A 72 1.83 23.64 -0.46
N LYS A 73 2.67 23.24 0.51
CA LYS A 73 2.98 24.05 1.70
C LYS A 73 4.05 25.12 1.45
N ARG A 74 4.56 25.25 0.20
CA ARG A 74 5.71 26.09 -0.17
C ARG A 74 5.36 27.23 -1.15
N ARG A 75 4.09 27.40 -1.51
CA ARG A 75 3.57 28.60 -2.19
C ARG A 75 2.43 29.18 -1.35
#